data_AF-A0A6H1R1H2-F1
#
_entry.id   AF-A0A6H1R1H2-F1
#
_cell.length_a   1.000
_cell.length_b   1.000
_cell.length_c   1.000
_cell.angle_alpha   90.00
_cell.angle_beta   90.00
_cell.angle_gamma   90.00
#
_symmetry.space_group_name_H-M   'P 1'
#
loop_
_entity.id
_entity.type
_entity.pdbx_description
1 polymer ?
#
loop_
_entity_poly.entity_id
_entity_poly.type
_entity_poly.pdbx_seq_one_letter_code
_entity_poly.pdbx_strand_id
1 'polypeptide(L)'
;MLTEMRGEGKIRHIGLSKVTIDQINQALSFTPIAAVQNRFNANEGDRKVLDYCTRTDTAFVPYAPLDQENLAQPTTDADGTGQLSPAQRTLAWLLGLSPVVLPIPGTASLDHLAENLDTPIPLADVVRG
;
A
#
# COMPACT_ATOMS: atom_id res chain seq x y z
N MET A 1 6.13 -3.69 26.97
CA MET A 1 6.14 -2.72 25.84
C MET A 1 6.49 -3.43 24.53
N LEU A 2 6.07 -2.96 23.34
CA LEU A 2 6.33 -3.66 22.05
C LEU A 2 7.83 -3.94 21.80
N THR A 3 8.71 -3.06 22.25
CA THR A 3 10.17 -3.22 22.19
C THR A 3 10.67 -4.42 22.98
N GLU A 4 10.13 -4.67 24.17
CA GLU A 4 10.44 -5.83 24.99
C GLU A 4 9.93 -7.11 24.32
N MET A 5 8.71 -7.12 23.78
CA MET A 5 8.18 -8.27 23.06
C MET A 5 9.05 -8.65 21.86
N ARG A 6 9.66 -7.66 21.18
CA ARG A 6 10.65 -7.93 20.13
C ARG A 6 11.95 -8.48 20.71
N GLY A 7 12.44 -7.92 21.81
CA GLY A 7 13.64 -8.42 22.51
C GLY A 7 13.50 -9.86 23.01
N GLU A 8 12.30 -10.24 23.44
CA GLU A 8 11.92 -11.61 23.83
C GLU A 8 11.64 -12.54 22.63
N GLY A 9 11.66 -12.02 21.39
CA GLY A 9 11.41 -12.80 20.18
C GLY A 9 9.95 -13.14 19.90
N LYS A 10 8.98 -12.56 20.64
CA LYS A 10 7.54 -12.77 20.44
C LYS A 10 7.02 -12.11 19.17
N ILE A 11 7.64 -11.01 18.75
CA ILE A 11 7.35 -10.31 17.50
C ILE A 11 8.65 -10.00 16.77
N ARG A 12 8.61 -9.96 15.43
CA ARG A 12 9.78 -9.62 14.60
C ARG A 12 9.86 -8.14 14.26
N HIS A 13 8.71 -7.53 13.98
CA HIS A 13 8.61 -6.16 13.47
C HIS A 13 7.53 -5.36 14.21
N ILE A 14 7.66 -4.04 14.17
CA ILE A 14 6.69 -3.09 14.72
C ILE A 14 6.20 -2.23 13.56
N GLY A 15 4.88 -2.10 13.43
CA GLY A 15 4.24 -1.20 12.48
C GLY A 15 3.37 -0.17 13.20
N LEU A 16 3.03 0.90 12.51
CA LEU A 16 2.12 1.95 12.96
C LEU A 16 0.86 1.98 12.11
N SER A 17 -0.23 2.50 12.65
CA SER A 17 -1.48 2.64 11.91
C SER A 17 -2.17 3.97 12.21
N LYS A 18 -2.72 4.60 11.17
CA LYS A 18 -3.43 5.89 11.23
C LYS A 18 -2.59 7.01 11.86
N VAL A 19 -1.36 7.15 11.38
CA VAL A 19 -0.37 8.09 11.94
C VAL A 19 0.03 9.20 10.97
N THR A 20 0.41 10.35 11.52
CA THR A 20 1.06 11.45 10.79
C THR A 20 2.58 11.28 10.72
N ILE A 21 3.25 12.09 9.90
CA ILE A 21 4.73 12.14 9.83
C ILE A 21 5.35 12.42 11.21
N ASP A 22 4.78 13.33 11.99
CA ASP A 22 5.30 13.66 13.32
C ASP A 22 5.23 12.47 14.28
N GLN A 23 4.14 11.70 14.23
CA GLN A 23 3.99 10.48 15.02
C GLN A 23 4.93 9.37 14.57
N ILE A 24 5.20 9.27 13.26
CA ILE A 24 6.21 8.36 12.72
C ILE A 24 7.60 8.74 13.27
N ASN A 25 7.99 10.01 13.16
CA ASN A 25 9.26 10.51 13.70
C ASN A 25 9.39 10.27 15.21
N GLN A 26 8.32 10.50 15.97
CA GLN A 26 8.30 10.24 17.40
C GLN A 26 8.53 8.75 17.68
N ALA A 27 7.87 7.84 16.98
CA ALA A 27 8.05 6.41 17.16
C ALA A 27 9.45 5.92 16.76
N LEU A 28 10.01 6.48 15.67
CA LEU A 28 11.37 6.19 15.22
C LEU A 28 12.43 6.57 16.25
N SER A 29 12.17 7.57 17.11
CA SER A 29 13.09 7.90 18.22
C SER A 29 13.20 6.80 19.28
N PHE A 30 12.25 5.86 19.34
CA PHE A 30 12.23 4.74 20.29
C PHE A 30 12.59 3.40 19.65
N THR A 31 12.20 3.16 18.40
CA THR A 31 12.37 1.86 17.74
C THR A 31 12.25 1.97 16.21
N PRO A 32 12.96 1.10 15.45
CA PRO A 32 12.67 0.93 14.03
C PRO A 32 11.20 0.56 13.79
N ILE A 33 10.62 1.18 12.76
CA ILE A 33 9.26 0.96 12.29
C ILE A 33 9.34 0.32 10.90
N ALA A 34 8.76 -0.86 10.75
CA ALA A 34 8.82 -1.63 9.51
C ALA A 34 7.74 -1.21 8.50
N ALA A 35 6.56 -0.79 8.98
CA ALA A 35 5.44 -0.45 8.13
C ALA A 35 4.56 0.64 8.75
N VAL A 36 3.95 1.46 7.89
CA VAL A 36 2.89 2.41 8.22
C VAL A 36 1.64 2.02 7.44
N GLN A 37 0.56 1.71 8.15
CA GLN A 37 -0.73 1.34 7.58
C GLN A 37 -1.75 2.49 7.73
N ASN A 38 -1.93 3.26 6.67
CA ASN A 38 -2.85 4.39 6.61
C ASN A 38 -3.90 4.19 5.51
N ARG A 39 -4.98 4.99 5.57
CA ARG A 39 -5.99 5.01 4.51
C ARG A 39 -5.38 5.69 3.30
N PHE A 40 -5.46 5.05 2.15
CA PHE A 40 -4.94 5.63 0.91
C PHE A 40 -5.62 4.97 -0.29
N ASN A 41 -6.23 5.80 -1.13
CA ASN A 41 -6.89 5.43 -2.38
C ASN A 41 -6.94 6.67 -3.31
N ALA A 42 -7.65 6.57 -4.44
CA ALA A 42 -7.70 7.64 -5.44
C ALA A 42 -8.31 8.97 -4.93
N ASN A 43 -9.21 8.91 -3.93
CA ASN A 43 -9.95 10.07 -3.44
C ASN A 43 -9.55 10.50 -2.02
N GLU A 44 -8.86 9.63 -1.28
CA GLU A 44 -8.55 9.83 0.12
C GLU A 44 -7.13 9.35 0.45
N GLY A 45 -6.40 10.12 1.26
CA GLY A 45 -5.10 9.74 1.78
C GLY A 45 -4.11 10.89 1.77
N ASP A 46 -3.11 10.82 2.65
CA ASP A 46 -2.05 11.83 2.71
C ASP A 46 -0.84 11.37 1.88
N ARG A 47 -0.70 11.96 0.69
CA ARG A 47 0.44 11.69 -0.20
C ARG A 47 1.79 12.04 0.44
N LYS A 48 1.83 13.02 1.36
CA LYS A 48 3.07 13.37 2.06
C LYS A 48 3.56 12.25 2.96
N VAL A 49 2.66 11.47 3.56
CA VAL A 49 3.04 10.29 4.36
C VAL A 49 3.61 9.20 3.47
N LEU A 50 3.01 8.95 2.30
CA LEU A 50 3.55 7.99 1.32
C LEU A 50 4.94 8.43 0.81
N ASP A 51 5.09 9.69 0.42
CA ASP A 51 6.38 10.22 -0.07
C ASP A 51 7.44 10.18 1.04
N TYR A 52 7.05 10.46 2.29
CA TYR A 52 7.92 10.29 3.44
C TYR A 52 8.36 8.83 3.60
N CYS A 53 7.43 7.87 3.58
CA CYS A 53 7.73 6.45 3.70
C CYS A 53 8.62 5.95 2.56
N THR A 54 8.41 6.46 1.34
CA THR A 54 9.26 6.18 0.17
C THR A 54 10.69 6.64 0.39
N ARG A 55 10.89 7.86 0.90
CA ARG A 55 12.23 8.41 1.18
C ARG A 55 12.94 7.68 2.33
N THR A 56 12.20 7.16 3.30
CA THR A 56 12.76 6.49 4.49
C THR A 56 12.76 4.97 4.38
N ASP A 57 12.47 4.41 3.21
CA ASP A 57 12.39 2.96 2.96
C ASP A 57 11.51 2.22 3.99
N THR A 58 10.37 2.84 4.33
CA THR A 58 9.38 2.27 5.24
C THR A 58 8.21 1.77 4.43
N ALA A 59 7.78 0.52 4.63
CA ALA A 59 6.65 -0.03 3.90
C ALA A 59 5.39 0.81 4.17
N PHE A 60 4.72 1.24 3.11
CA PHE A 60 3.44 1.94 3.19
C PHE A 60 2.34 0.97 2.80
N VAL A 61 1.39 0.75 3.70
CA VAL A 61 0.37 -0.29 3.57
C VAL A 61 -1.02 0.37 3.48
N PRO A 62 -1.52 0.69 2.27
CA PRO A 62 -2.88 1.20 2.08
C PRO A 62 -3.94 0.22 2.61
N TYR A 63 -4.74 0.63 3.59
CA TYR A 63 -5.95 -0.11 3.97
C TYR A 63 -7.19 0.42 3.24
N ALA A 64 -8.20 -0.45 3.08
CA ALA A 64 -9.39 -0.21 2.27
C ALA A 64 -9.09 0.27 0.82
N PRO A 65 -8.14 -0.37 0.10
CA PRO A 65 -7.73 0.10 -1.22
C PRO A 65 -8.83 -0.02 -2.29
N LEU A 66 -9.83 -0.88 -2.07
CA LEU A 66 -10.91 -1.20 -3.02
C LEU A 66 -12.31 -0.79 -2.50
N ASP A 67 -12.36 0.19 -1.60
CA ASP A 67 -13.64 0.75 -1.14
C ASP A 67 -14.50 1.17 -2.34
N GLN A 68 -15.79 0.83 -2.38
CA GLN A 68 -16.58 0.85 -3.63
C GLN A 68 -16.64 2.23 -4.30
N GLU A 69 -16.56 3.31 -3.51
CA GLU A 69 -16.53 4.69 -4.00
C GLU A 69 -15.19 5.09 -4.64
N ASN A 70 -14.16 4.25 -4.50
CA ASN A 70 -12.78 4.53 -4.85
C ASN A 70 -12.22 3.56 -5.91
N LEU A 71 -13.06 2.71 -6.50
CA LEU A 71 -12.65 1.87 -7.62
C LEU A 71 -12.36 2.74 -8.85
N ALA A 72 -11.20 2.53 -9.47
CA ALA A 72 -10.90 3.09 -10.77
C ALA A 72 -12.00 2.69 -11.77
N GLN A 73 -12.55 3.68 -12.47
CA GLN A 73 -13.60 3.45 -13.46
C GLN A 73 -13.12 2.48 -14.56
N PRO A 74 -14.04 1.74 -15.21
CA PRO A 74 -13.71 1.00 -16.42
C PRO A 74 -13.13 1.94 -17.47
N THR A 75 -11.86 1.72 -17.86
CA THR A 75 -11.26 2.36 -19.03
C THR A 75 -11.21 1.34 -20.17
N THR A 76 -11.57 1.77 -21.38
CA THR A 76 -11.25 1.01 -22.60
C THR A 76 -9.76 1.15 -22.86
N ASP A 77 -9.02 0.06 -22.73
CA ASP A 77 -7.57 0.05 -22.95
C ASP A 77 -7.27 0.11 -24.46
N ALA A 78 -6.26 0.90 -24.85
CA ALA A 78 -5.83 1.08 -26.25
C ALA A 78 -5.05 -0.14 -26.81
N ASP A 79 -4.62 -1.06 -25.93
CA ASP A 79 -3.55 -2.03 -26.23
C ASP A 79 -4.02 -3.49 -26.33
N GLY A 80 -5.33 -3.77 -26.19
CA GLY A 80 -5.93 -5.03 -26.62
C GLY A 80 -5.60 -6.30 -25.82
N THR A 81 -5.00 -6.21 -24.62
CA THR A 81 -4.57 -7.38 -23.82
C THR A 81 -5.67 -7.98 -22.91
N GLY A 82 -6.91 -7.51 -23.01
CA GLY A 82 -8.01 -7.90 -22.12
C GLY A 82 -8.24 -6.85 -21.04
N GLN A 83 -9.51 -6.48 -20.83
CA GLN A 83 -9.88 -5.42 -19.88
C GLN A 83 -9.54 -5.85 -18.46
N LEU A 84 -8.64 -5.11 -17.79
CA LEU A 84 -8.48 -5.24 -16.34
C LEU A 84 -9.80 -4.95 -15.63
N SER A 85 -10.04 -5.61 -14.50
CA SER A 85 -11.18 -5.24 -13.67
C SER A 85 -10.97 -3.87 -13.01
N PRO A 86 -12.04 -3.21 -12.50
CA PRO A 86 -11.89 -2.02 -11.66
C PRO A 86 -10.97 -2.23 -10.45
N ALA A 87 -11.01 -3.42 -9.85
CA ALA A 87 -10.15 -3.77 -8.72
C ALA A 87 -8.68 -3.87 -9.15
N GLN A 88 -8.39 -4.60 -10.23
CA GLN A 88 -7.03 -4.74 -10.77
C GLN A 88 -6.45 -3.40 -11.20
N ARG A 89 -7.23 -2.53 -11.86
CA ARG A 89 -6.76 -1.17 -12.20
C ARG A 89 -6.40 -0.36 -10.95
N THR A 90 -7.23 -0.43 -9.91
CA THR A 90 -6.98 0.29 -8.65
C THR A 90 -5.73 -0.22 -7.96
N LEU A 91 -5.54 -1.55 -7.90
CA LEU A 91 -4.36 -2.17 -7.32
C LEU A 91 -3.10 -1.88 -8.14
N ALA A 92 -3.16 -1.99 -9.47
CA ALA A 92 -2.05 -1.68 -10.36
C ALA A 92 -1.63 -0.20 -10.20
N TRP A 93 -2.59 0.73 -10.14
CA TRP A 93 -2.31 2.13 -9.86
C TRP A 93 -1.59 2.32 -8.52
N LEU A 94 -2.10 1.73 -7.42
CA LEU A 94 -1.47 1.82 -6.09
C LEU A 94 -0.03 1.27 -6.11
N LEU A 95 0.17 0.08 -6.68
CA LEU A 95 1.46 -0.58 -6.79
C LEU A 95 2.45 0.23 -7.63
N GLY A 96 1.96 0.97 -8.63
CA GLY A 96 2.77 1.86 -9.48
C GLY A 96 3.22 3.16 -8.80
N LEU A 97 2.69 3.51 -7.62
CA LEU A 97 3.02 4.78 -6.97
C LEU A 97 4.44 4.83 -6.38
N SER A 98 4.93 3.72 -5.85
CA SER A 98 6.23 3.60 -5.20
C SER A 98 6.53 2.13 -4.83
N PRO A 99 7.81 1.69 -4.86
CA PRO A 99 8.18 0.32 -4.50
C PRO A 99 7.85 -0.06 -3.05
N VAL A 100 7.61 0.92 -2.17
CA VAL A 100 7.26 0.64 -0.76
C VAL A 100 5.75 0.44 -0.55
N VAL A 101 4.93 0.55 -1.60
CA VAL A 101 3.47 0.44 -1.50
C VAL A 101 3.02 -1.01 -1.54
N LEU A 102 2.37 -1.46 -0.47
CA LEU A 102 1.88 -2.83 -0.29
C LEU A 102 0.39 -2.80 0.09
N PRO A 103 -0.55 -2.68 -0.87
CA PRO A 103 -1.97 -2.63 -0.58
C PRO A 103 -2.47 -3.97 -0.03
N ILE A 104 -3.47 -3.92 0.86
CA ILE A 104 -4.04 -5.12 1.51
C ILE A 104 -5.54 -5.27 1.18
N PRO A 105 -5.92 -5.57 -0.07
CA PRO A 105 -7.31 -5.82 -0.41
C PRO A 105 -7.82 -7.08 0.31
N GLY A 106 -8.85 -6.90 1.14
CA GLY A 106 -9.54 -8.02 1.78
C GLY A 106 -10.68 -8.55 0.91
N THR A 107 -10.90 -9.86 0.93
CA THR A 107 -12.05 -10.50 0.26
C THR A 107 -12.44 -11.81 0.96
N ALA A 108 -13.72 -12.16 0.87
CA ALA A 108 -14.24 -13.48 1.27
C ALA A 108 -14.49 -14.42 0.07
N SER A 109 -14.32 -13.92 -1.17
CA SER A 109 -14.48 -14.68 -2.42
C SER A 109 -13.12 -15.13 -2.95
N LEU A 110 -13.03 -16.41 -3.33
CA LEU A 110 -11.84 -16.97 -3.99
C LEU A 110 -11.63 -16.37 -5.38
N ASP A 111 -12.71 -16.03 -6.09
CA ASP A 111 -12.61 -15.42 -7.43
C ASP A 111 -11.98 -14.02 -7.33
N HIS A 112 -12.43 -13.20 -6.38
CA HIS A 112 -11.80 -11.89 -6.10
C HIS A 112 -10.35 -12.04 -5.62
N LEU A 113 -10.04 -13.11 -4.89
CA LEU A 113 -8.65 -13.37 -4.46
C LEU A 113 -7.78 -13.65 -5.69
N ALA A 114 -8.21 -14.54 -6.59
CA ALA A 114 -7.50 -14.83 -7.83
C ALA A 114 -7.34 -13.58 -8.69
N GLU A 115 -8.41 -12.80 -8.85
CA GLU A 115 -8.41 -11.53 -9.57
C GLU A 115 -7.40 -10.52 -8.98
N ASN A 116 -7.35 -10.37 -7.66
CA ASN A 116 -6.38 -9.50 -6.99
C ASN A 116 -4.94 -9.97 -7.22
N LEU A 117 -4.69 -11.28 -7.18
CA LEU A 117 -3.37 -11.88 -7.42
C LEU A 117 -2.89 -11.72 -8.86
N ASP A 118 -3.82 -11.74 -9.83
CA ASP A 118 -3.54 -11.55 -11.26
C ASP A 118 -3.36 -10.07 -11.65
N THR A 119 -3.36 -9.15 -10.68
CA THR A 119 -3.09 -7.74 -10.94
C THR A 119 -1.69 -7.58 -11.55
N PRO A 120 -1.57 -6.99 -12.76
CA PRO A 120 -0.26 -6.72 -13.32
C PRO A 120 0.43 -5.66 -12.45
N ILE A 121 1.61 -6.00 -11.94
CA ILE A 121 2.50 -5.02 -11.32
C ILE A 121 2.99 -4.14 -12.47
N PRO A 122 2.72 -2.83 -12.47
CA PRO A 122 3.30 -1.96 -13.48
C PRO A 122 4.81 -2.14 -13.40
N LEU A 123 5.42 -2.54 -14.52
CA LEU A 123 6.85 -2.38 -14.67
C LEU A 123 7.05 -0.86 -14.65
N ALA A 124 7.37 -0.31 -13.48
CA ALA A 124 7.79 1.07 -13.43
C ALA A 124 8.93 1.19 -14.44
N ASP A 125 8.87 2.22 -15.29
CA ASP A 125 10.10 2.85 -15.77
C ASP A 125 10.88 3.23 -14.50
N VAL A 126 11.69 2.31 -13.96
CA VAL A 126 12.63 2.52 -12.85
C VAL A 126 13.72 3.54 -13.26
N VAL A 127 13.62 4.14 -14.45
CA VAL A 127 14.54 5.12 -15.00
C VAL A 127 13.75 6.27 -15.63
N ARG A 128 13.21 7.17 -14.82
CA ARG A 128 13.05 8.57 -15.24
C ARG A 128 13.38 9.53 -14.09
N GLY A 129 14.62 9.99 -14.12
CA GLY A 129 15.04 11.36 -13.78
C GLY A 129 15.04 11.74 -12.31
#